data_AF-A0A1Q2ZV35-F1
#
_entry.id   AF-A0A1Q2ZV35-F1
#
_cell.length_a   1.000
_cell.length_b   1.000
_cell.length_c   1.000
_cell.angle_alpha   90.00
_cell.angle_beta   90.00
_cell.angle_gamma   90.00
#
_symmetry.space_group_name_H-M   'P 1'
#
loop_
_entity.id
_entity.type
_entity.pdbx_description
1 polymer ?
#
loop_
_entity_poly.entity_id
_entity_poly.type
_entity_poly.pdbx_seq_one_letter_code
_entity_poly.pdbx_strand_id
1 'polypeptide(L)'
;MLNPLLKRSRVSSKSAIRNISLLSTHRAYHPQNVQIPRPFTKGRQTYYGLSLAGLTAAWAINSQLQAADNDANVNDDAENTVMVDKNISPFPVHIGPPKYPFSTDYSLLGYGYRYVTFISFKVYDLGIYIADQDKHLVPEVLSSKFLSTAFVDTDHSKSHKENANVALNDSEKSAVLIGNLLDTGCRMLAKITPVRNTDFNHLKDGLVKTILAHPEAKNNQEILNSGLKELKEAFTKKGKVPKDHDLFLELQANGALQVAYYDRKKDKTFRLGLVNEPLVGKFLFSQYMGGPKPLSPTTQKSVAEHIVAML
;
A
#
# COMPACT_ATOMS: atom_id res chain seq x y z
N MET A 1 -24.24 -64.34 -15.90
CA MET A 1 -25.56 -64.31 -16.55
C MET A 1 -25.84 -62.86 -16.95
N LEU A 2 -25.42 -62.45 -18.15
CA LEU A 2 -26.22 -62.36 -19.39
C LEU A 2 -27.24 -61.19 -19.39
N ASN A 3 -26.82 -60.12 -20.09
CA ASN A 3 -27.54 -59.00 -20.76
C ASN A 3 -28.78 -59.48 -21.60
N PRO A 4 -29.60 -58.65 -22.32
CA PRO A 4 -29.37 -57.28 -22.87
C PRO A 4 -30.61 -56.32 -22.99
N LEU A 5 -30.40 -55.15 -23.64
CA LEU A 5 -31.22 -54.48 -24.71
C LEU A 5 -31.38 -52.95 -24.48
N LEU A 6 -30.53 -52.12 -25.09
CA LEU A 6 -30.69 -51.41 -26.40
C LEU A 6 -31.63 -50.19 -26.41
N LYS A 7 -31.05 -48.99 -26.62
CA LYS A 7 -31.48 -48.10 -27.71
C LYS A 7 -30.37 -47.15 -28.16
N ARG A 8 -30.22 -47.09 -29.49
CA ARG A 8 -29.27 -46.31 -30.29
C ARG A 8 -29.70 -44.85 -30.41
N SER A 9 -28.73 -43.95 -30.62
CA SER A 9 -28.77 -43.03 -31.76
C SER A 9 -27.35 -42.65 -32.20
N ARG A 10 -27.20 -42.55 -33.52
CA ARG A 10 -25.97 -42.33 -34.30
C ARG A 10 -25.78 -40.84 -34.62
N VAL A 11 -24.62 -40.56 -35.23
CA VAL A 11 -24.24 -39.47 -36.18
C VAL A 11 -23.21 -38.53 -35.55
N SER A 12 -22.15 -38.08 -36.21
CA SER A 12 -21.28 -38.54 -37.31
C SER A 12 -20.16 -37.51 -37.39
N SER A 13 -18.93 -37.97 -37.61
CA SER A 13 -17.73 -37.18 -37.92
C SER A 13 -17.92 -36.15 -39.04
N LYS A 14 -17.13 -35.08 -39.03
CA LYS A 14 -16.14 -34.82 -40.10
C LYS A 14 -15.15 -33.68 -39.78
N SER A 15 -13.92 -33.98 -40.17
CA SER A 15 -12.66 -33.26 -40.21
C SER A 15 -12.68 -31.89 -40.88
N ALA A 16 -11.75 -31.00 -40.51
CA ALA A 16 -11.08 -30.10 -41.44
C ALA A 16 -9.73 -29.62 -40.87
N ILE A 17 -8.67 -30.28 -41.32
CA ILE A 17 -7.29 -29.77 -41.36
C ILE A 17 -7.24 -28.69 -42.45
N ARG A 18 -6.68 -27.52 -42.17
CA ARG A 18 -6.08 -26.65 -43.20
C ARG A 18 -4.79 -26.00 -42.74
N ASN A 19 -3.87 -26.01 -43.70
CA ASN A 19 -2.46 -25.68 -43.68
C ASN A 19 -2.17 -24.18 -43.85
N ILE A 20 -1.07 -23.74 -43.23
CA ILE A 20 0.07 -22.93 -43.75
C ILE A 20 -0.21 -21.53 -44.33
N SER A 21 0.46 -20.52 -43.76
CA SER A 21 1.41 -19.66 -44.50
C SER A 21 2.31 -18.84 -43.57
N LEU A 22 3.58 -19.25 -43.51
CA LEU A 22 4.72 -18.40 -43.18
C LEU A 22 4.95 -17.46 -44.37
N LEU A 23 5.03 -16.16 -44.12
CA LEU A 23 5.59 -15.19 -45.05
C LEU A 23 6.65 -14.37 -44.32
N SER A 24 7.89 -14.82 -44.48
CA SER A 24 9.05 -13.94 -44.41
C SER A 24 9.19 -13.22 -45.76
N THR A 25 9.23 -11.90 -45.75
CA THR A 25 9.80 -11.15 -46.86
C THR A 25 10.76 -10.10 -46.32
N HIS A 26 12.02 -10.28 -46.71
CA HIS A 26 13.09 -9.31 -46.64
C HIS A 26 12.67 -7.98 -47.28
N ARG A 27 12.98 -6.87 -46.60
CA ARG A 27 13.31 -5.60 -47.26
C ARG A 27 14.53 -4.99 -46.59
N ALA A 28 15.65 -5.11 -47.30
CA ALA A 28 16.82 -4.28 -47.09
C ALA A 28 16.51 -2.86 -47.60
N TYR A 29 16.84 -1.84 -46.81
CA TYR A 29 17.09 -0.49 -47.32
C TYR A 29 18.26 0.15 -46.55
N HIS A 30 19.08 0.82 -47.35
CA HIS A 30 20.41 1.37 -47.12
C HIS A 30 20.54 2.34 -45.93
N PRO A 31 21.72 2.43 -45.28
CA PRO A 31 21.99 3.36 -44.20
C PRO A 31 22.23 4.78 -44.73
N GLN A 32 21.69 5.79 -44.04
CA GLN A 32 22.11 7.18 -44.20
C GLN A 32 22.90 7.62 -42.97
N ASN A 33 24.04 8.23 -43.28
CA ASN A 33 25.07 8.82 -42.43
C ASN A 33 24.54 9.51 -41.17
N VAL A 34 24.96 9.03 -40.00
CA VAL A 34 24.99 9.83 -38.77
C VAL A 34 26.46 10.11 -38.45
N GLN A 35 26.86 11.35 -38.65
CA GLN A 35 28.18 11.86 -38.30
C GLN A 35 28.35 11.86 -36.78
N ILE A 36 29.42 11.22 -36.33
CA ILE A 36 29.95 11.31 -34.97
C ILE A 36 30.78 12.59 -34.87
N PRO A 37 30.58 13.38 -33.81
CA PRO A 37 31.71 14.11 -33.24
C PRO A 37 31.85 13.88 -31.73
N ARG A 38 33.04 13.44 -31.33
CA ARG A 38 33.69 13.71 -30.04
C ARG A 38 35.19 13.90 -30.33
N PRO A 39 36.00 14.51 -29.45
CA PRO A 39 35.68 15.23 -28.21
C PRO A 39 36.29 16.64 -28.17
N PHE A 40 35.82 17.49 -27.26
CA PHE A 40 36.67 18.56 -26.71
C PHE A 40 36.44 18.69 -25.20
N THR A 41 37.54 18.53 -24.48
CA THR A 41 37.70 18.62 -23.03
C THR A 41 37.86 20.08 -22.60
N LYS A 42 37.23 20.47 -21.48
CA LYS A 42 37.89 21.25 -20.41
C LYS A 42 37.01 21.25 -19.16
N GLY A 43 37.65 20.92 -18.04
CA GLY A 43 36.98 20.59 -16.80
C GLY A 43 36.53 21.79 -15.97
N ARG A 44 35.78 21.47 -14.92
CA ARG A 44 35.80 22.21 -13.65
C ARG A 44 35.33 21.28 -12.54
N GLN A 45 36.24 20.99 -11.61
CA GLN A 45 35.91 20.44 -10.30
C GLN A 45 35.06 21.47 -9.54
N THR A 46 33.99 21.00 -8.90
CA THR A 46 33.47 21.64 -7.68
C THR A 46 32.72 20.61 -6.87
N TYR A 47 33.18 20.46 -5.63
CA TYR A 47 32.57 19.69 -4.55
C TYR A 47 31.17 20.22 -4.22
N TYR A 48 30.22 19.32 -4.02
CA TYR A 48 29.08 19.57 -3.14
C TYR A 48 28.84 18.34 -2.27
N GLY A 49 29.41 18.39 -1.06
CA GLY A 49 28.85 17.69 0.06
C GLY A 49 27.52 18.35 0.40
N LEU A 50 26.43 17.61 0.22
CA LEU A 50 25.11 18.00 0.68
C LEU A 50 24.85 17.26 2.00
N SER A 51 25.15 17.98 3.09
CA SER A 51 24.76 17.63 4.45
C SER A 51 23.23 17.66 4.57
N LEU A 52 22.73 16.77 5.44
CA LEU A 52 21.35 16.39 5.79
C LEU A 52 20.30 17.52 6.01
N ALA A 53 20.66 18.79 5.92
CA ALA A 53 19.77 19.94 6.15
C ALA A 53 18.99 20.41 4.90
N GLY A 54 19.30 19.89 3.70
CA GLY A 54 18.70 20.36 2.44
C GLY A 54 17.30 19.81 2.11
N LEU A 55 16.86 18.74 2.76
CA LEU A 55 15.57 18.11 2.44
C LEU A 55 14.36 18.79 3.10
N THR A 56 14.56 19.56 4.18
CA THR A 56 13.47 20.28 4.85
C THR A 56 13.04 21.54 4.09
N ALA A 57 13.99 22.25 3.46
CA ALA A 57 13.70 23.51 2.78
C ALA A 57 13.01 23.34 1.41
N ALA A 58 13.23 22.21 0.71
CA ALA A 58 12.66 21.99 -0.62
C ALA A 58 11.16 21.66 -0.62
N TRP A 59 10.59 21.23 0.51
CA TRP A 59 9.14 20.98 0.63
C TRP A 59 8.32 22.23 0.93
N ALA A 60 8.94 23.30 1.42
CA ALA A 60 8.24 24.51 1.88
C ALA A 60 7.85 25.50 0.76
N ILE A 61 8.39 25.36 -0.46
CA ILE A 61 8.25 26.41 -1.49
C ILE A 61 7.00 26.25 -2.37
N ASN A 62 6.32 25.10 -2.33
CA ASN A 62 5.14 24.88 -3.19
C ASN A 62 3.78 25.30 -2.57
N SER A 63 3.77 25.82 -1.33
CA SER A 63 2.52 26.23 -0.64
C SER A 63 2.31 27.74 -0.58
N GLN A 64 3.25 28.55 -1.07
CA GLN A 64 3.23 30.00 -0.86
C GLN A 64 2.59 30.77 -2.02
N LEU A 65 1.40 30.36 -2.46
CA LEU A 65 0.50 31.17 -3.27
C LEU A 65 -0.93 30.69 -2.98
N GLN A 66 -1.55 31.20 -1.90
CA GLN A 66 -2.96 31.64 -1.77
C GLN A 66 -3.25 31.90 -0.26
N ALA A 67 -3.12 33.16 0.15
CA ALA A 67 -3.84 33.72 1.30
C ALA A 67 -5.25 34.15 0.79
N ALA A 68 -6.34 34.19 1.56
CA ALA A 68 -6.54 34.31 2.99
C ALA A 68 -7.92 33.74 3.38
N ASP A 69 -8.09 33.26 4.62
CA ASP A 69 -9.24 33.61 5.48
C ASP A 69 -9.14 32.97 6.89
N ASN A 70 -9.23 33.86 7.88
CA ASN A 70 -9.54 33.74 9.32
C ASN A 70 -8.70 32.85 10.27
N ASP A 71 -7.99 33.58 11.14
CA ASP A 71 -7.24 33.17 12.32
C ASP A 71 -8.08 32.43 13.37
N ALA A 72 -7.66 31.21 13.69
CA ALA A 72 -7.36 30.78 15.06
C ALA A 72 -6.51 29.50 15.00
N ASN A 73 -5.27 29.61 15.48
CA ASN A 73 -4.33 28.52 15.78
C ASN A 73 -3.51 27.94 14.61
N VAL A 74 -2.67 28.78 13.99
CA VAL A 74 -1.68 28.36 12.98
C VAL A 74 -0.28 28.61 13.54
N ASN A 75 0.42 27.54 13.96
CA ASN A 75 1.77 27.16 13.46
C ASN A 75 2.63 26.22 14.34
N ASP A 76 2.14 25.60 15.42
CA ASP A 76 2.95 24.59 16.12
C ASP A 76 2.79 23.15 15.55
N ASP A 77 1.75 22.89 14.75
CA ASP A 77 1.38 21.54 14.29
C ASP A 77 1.74 21.24 12.82
N ALA A 78 2.25 22.21 12.05
CA ALA A 78 2.53 22.04 10.63
C ALA A 78 3.69 21.07 10.36
N GLU A 79 4.70 21.03 11.24
CA GLU A 79 5.83 20.10 11.13
C GLU A 79 5.46 18.67 11.58
N ASN A 80 4.42 18.53 12.41
CA ASN A 80 4.03 17.27 13.03
C ASN A 80 2.78 16.64 12.39
N THR A 81 2.30 17.18 11.26
CA THR A 81 1.14 16.65 10.56
C THR A 81 1.32 16.67 9.04
N VAL A 82 0.57 15.82 8.33
CA VAL A 82 0.47 15.82 6.88
C VAL A 82 -0.98 16.05 6.45
N MET A 83 -1.20 16.94 5.50
CA MET A 83 -2.51 17.21 4.94
C MET A 83 -2.78 16.30 3.73
N VAL A 84 -3.74 15.38 3.87
CA VAL A 84 -4.14 14.44 2.79
C VAL A 84 -5.39 14.93 2.04
N ASP A 85 -6.33 15.54 2.76
CA ASP A 85 -7.45 16.31 2.21
C ASP A 85 -7.59 17.59 3.03
N LYS A 86 -7.95 18.68 2.35
CA LYS A 86 -8.27 19.95 3.02
C LYS A 86 -9.58 19.91 3.82
N ASN A 87 -10.44 18.92 3.58
CA ASN A 87 -11.77 18.85 4.18
C ASN A 87 -11.86 17.95 5.43
N ILE A 88 -10.74 17.38 5.87
CA ILE A 88 -10.63 16.58 7.10
C ILE A 88 -9.43 17.04 7.92
N SER A 89 -9.35 16.56 9.16
CA SER A 89 -8.23 16.82 10.05
C SER A 89 -6.93 16.21 9.49
N PRO A 90 -5.80 16.93 9.55
CA PRO A 90 -4.49 16.42 9.16
C PRO A 90 -4.10 15.13 9.90
N PHE A 91 -3.24 14.35 9.28
CA PHE A 91 -2.74 13.11 9.84
C PHE A 91 -1.49 13.41 10.64
N PRO A 92 -1.39 13.02 11.92
CA PRO A 92 -0.19 13.29 12.67
C PRO A 92 0.99 12.45 12.14
N VAL A 93 2.21 12.96 12.25
CA VAL A 93 3.43 12.20 11.92
C VAL A 93 3.71 11.17 13.02
N HIS A 94 3.32 11.46 14.26
CA HIS A 94 3.44 10.56 15.41
C HIS A 94 2.09 10.35 16.09
N ILE A 95 1.75 9.11 16.43
CA ILE A 95 0.48 8.76 17.05
C ILE A 95 0.65 7.64 18.08
N GLY A 96 0.07 7.81 19.26
CA GLY A 96 0.26 6.87 20.36
C GLY A 96 -0.46 7.25 21.65
N PRO A 97 -0.19 6.51 22.74
CA PRO A 97 -0.63 6.85 24.10
C PRO A 97 -0.09 8.22 24.58
N PRO A 98 -0.75 8.90 25.52
CA PRO A 98 -2.04 8.53 26.14
C PRO A 98 -3.25 8.96 25.30
N LYS A 99 -3.06 9.74 24.23
CA LYS A 99 -4.15 10.32 23.42
C LYS A 99 -5.02 9.23 22.80
N TYR A 100 -4.37 8.19 22.27
CA TYR A 100 -5.04 7.02 21.75
C TYR A 100 -4.61 5.78 22.54
N PRO A 101 -5.54 4.91 22.97
CA PRO A 101 -5.23 3.73 23.78
C PRO A 101 -4.65 2.59 22.92
N PHE A 102 -3.60 2.87 22.16
CA PHE A 102 -2.84 1.89 21.38
C PHE A 102 -1.81 1.18 22.27
N SER A 103 -1.21 0.12 21.75
CA SER A 103 -0.19 -0.67 22.46
C SER A 103 1.18 0.01 22.53
N THR A 104 1.46 0.96 21.62
CA THR A 104 2.76 1.65 21.53
C THR A 104 2.63 2.96 20.72
N ASP A 105 3.73 3.70 20.61
CA ASP A 105 3.89 4.83 19.71
C ASP A 105 4.21 4.38 18.28
N TYR A 106 3.61 5.08 17.33
CA TYR A 106 3.72 4.82 15.90
C TYR A 106 4.13 6.08 15.15
N SER A 107 4.98 5.92 14.15
CA SER A 107 5.34 6.98 13.20
C SER A 107 4.78 6.71 11.82
N LEU A 108 4.39 7.78 11.13
CA LEU A 108 3.84 7.72 9.80
C LEU A 108 4.86 7.12 8.82
N LEU A 109 4.47 6.03 8.18
CA LEU A 109 5.22 5.33 7.15
C LEU A 109 4.74 5.71 5.75
N GLY A 110 3.49 6.12 5.60
CA GLY A 110 2.98 6.61 4.33
C GLY A 110 1.51 6.95 4.39
N TYR A 111 1.03 7.71 3.42
CA TYR A 111 -0.33 8.20 3.41
C TYR A 111 -0.87 8.40 2.00
N GLY A 112 -2.19 8.47 1.88
CA GLY A 112 -2.87 8.68 0.63
C GLY A 112 -4.37 8.49 0.79
N TYR A 113 -5.02 8.08 -0.28
CA TYR A 113 -6.47 7.99 -0.30
C TYR A 113 -6.96 6.82 -1.15
N ARG A 114 -8.20 6.43 -0.89
CA ARG A 114 -8.90 5.42 -1.68
C ARG A 114 -10.00 6.04 -2.53
N TYR A 115 -10.12 5.53 -3.76
CA TYR A 115 -11.24 5.78 -4.66
C TYR A 115 -12.19 4.58 -4.75
N VAL A 116 -13.46 4.85 -5.10
CA VAL A 116 -14.37 3.81 -5.60
C VAL A 116 -14.37 3.75 -7.13
N THR A 117 -14.31 2.54 -7.66
CA THR A 117 -14.05 2.24 -9.08
C THR A 117 -15.12 2.76 -10.05
N PHE A 118 -16.37 2.92 -9.61
CA PHE A 118 -17.48 3.24 -10.52
C PHE A 118 -17.67 4.74 -10.80
N ILE A 119 -17.21 5.62 -9.91
CA ILE A 119 -17.45 7.07 -10.01
C ILE A 119 -16.19 7.88 -9.65
N SER A 120 -15.05 7.22 -9.41
CA SER A 120 -13.77 7.83 -9.03
C SER A 120 -13.86 8.84 -7.88
N PHE A 121 -14.82 8.66 -6.97
CA PHE A 121 -14.93 9.51 -5.79
C PHE A 121 -14.09 8.97 -4.65
N LYS A 122 -13.42 9.91 -3.97
CA LYS A 122 -12.62 9.64 -2.78
C LYS A 122 -13.55 9.20 -1.66
N VAL A 123 -13.24 8.06 -1.03
CA VAL A 123 -14.05 7.51 0.07
C VAL A 123 -13.43 7.76 1.43
N TYR A 124 -12.12 7.62 1.54
CA TYR A 124 -11.38 7.91 2.76
C TYR A 124 -9.93 8.27 2.46
N ASP A 125 -9.33 8.95 3.42
CA ASP A 125 -7.89 9.03 3.58
C ASP A 125 -7.36 7.87 4.41
N LEU A 126 -6.14 7.47 4.10
CA LEU A 126 -5.44 6.34 4.69
C LEU A 126 -4.02 6.76 5.06
N GLY A 127 -3.66 6.48 6.29
CA GLY A 127 -2.31 6.65 6.82
C GLY A 127 -1.86 5.31 7.38
N ILE A 128 -0.69 4.88 6.95
CA ILE A 128 0.00 3.69 7.44
C ILE A 128 1.12 4.16 8.34
N TYR A 129 1.21 3.57 9.51
CA TYR A 129 2.22 3.88 10.51
C TYR A 129 2.92 2.60 10.93
N ILE A 130 4.17 2.73 11.34
CA ILE A 130 5.02 1.66 11.87
C ILE A 130 5.32 1.95 13.34
N ALA A 131 5.32 0.91 14.18
CA ALA A 131 5.69 1.07 15.58
C ALA A 131 7.13 1.60 15.67
N ASP A 132 7.37 2.57 16.55
CA ASP A 132 8.67 3.24 16.62
C ASP A 132 9.81 2.27 16.94
N GLN A 133 9.54 1.26 17.75
CA GLN A 133 10.54 0.25 18.10
C GLN A 133 10.81 -0.73 16.96
N ASP A 134 9.93 -0.85 15.96
CA ASP A 134 10.01 -1.86 14.91
C ASP A 134 10.60 -1.31 13.60
N LYS A 135 10.92 -0.01 13.53
CA LYS A 135 11.53 0.65 12.35
C LYS A 135 12.82 -0.02 11.86
N HIS A 136 13.61 -0.57 12.78
CA HIS A 136 14.86 -1.26 12.46
C HIS A 136 14.66 -2.52 11.59
N LEU A 137 13.47 -3.13 11.64
CA LEU A 137 13.15 -4.32 10.84
C LEU A 137 13.11 -4.01 9.34
N VAL A 138 12.86 -2.75 8.95
CA VAL A 138 12.80 -2.34 7.54
C VAL A 138 14.15 -2.59 6.83
N PRO A 139 15.28 -1.97 7.26
CA PRO A 139 16.57 -2.26 6.65
C PRO A 139 17.04 -3.69 6.92
N GLU A 140 16.75 -4.27 8.09
CA GLU A 140 17.15 -5.65 8.40
C GLU A 140 16.58 -6.67 7.39
N VAL A 141 15.30 -6.54 7.06
CA VAL A 141 14.62 -7.42 6.11
C VAL A 141 15.03 -7.09 4.68
N LEU A 142 14.85 -5.84 4.25
CA LEU A 142 14.98 -5.46 2.85
C LEU A 142 16.42 -5.46 2.35
N SER A 143 17.40 -5.31 3.25
CA SER A 143 18.82 -5.47 2.95
C SER A 143 19.37 -6.85 3.31
N SER A 144 18.52 -7.80 3.73
CA SER A 144 18.93 -9.17 3.98
C SER A 144 19.54 -9.78 2.71
N LYS A 145 20.59 -10.61 2.85
CA LYS A 145 21.32 -11.19 1.71
C LYS A 145 20.39 -11.83 0.67
N PHE A 146 19.38 -12.56 1.13
CA PHE A 146 18.42 -13.22 0.25
C PHE A 146 17.55 -12.23 -0.51
N LEU A 147 16.86 -11.30 0.18
CA LEU A 147 15.97 -10.36 -0.48
C LEU A 147 16.71 -9.35 -1.35
N SER A 148 17.86 -8.87 -0.86
CA SER A 148 18.77 -8.01 -1.62
C SER A 148 19.16 -8.69 -2.93
N THR A 149 19.70 -9.92 -2.89
CA THR A 149 20.18 -10.59 -4.11
C THR A 149 19.05 -11.01 -5.06
N ALA A 150 17.94 -11.52 -4.54
CA ALA A 150 16.90 -12.14 -5.36
C ALA A 150 15.86 -11.15 -5.91
N PHE A 151 15.58 -10.05 -5.20
CA PHE A 151 14.45 -9.18 -5.53
C PHE A 151 14.84 -7.70 -5.71
N VAL A 152 15.79 -7.21 -4.91
CA VAL A 152 16.17 -5.79 -4.88
C VAL A 152 17.31 -5.51 -5.86
N ASP A 153 18.52 -5.98 -5.57
CA ASP A 153 19.78 -5.66 -6.26
C ASP A 153 20.00 -6.47 -7.55
N THR A 154 18.93 -6.60 -8.34
CA THR A 154 18.94 -7.29 -9.63
C THR A 154 19.64 -6.49 -10.73
N ASP A 155 19.84 -5.18 -10.54
CA ASP A 155 20.57 -4.31 -11.45
C ASP A 155 21.84 -3.78 -10.75
N HIS A 156 22.97 -4.37 -11.09
CA HIS A 156 24.27 -4.04 -10.48
C HIS A 156 24.81 -2.66 -10.86
N SER A 157 24.15 -1.93 -11.77
CA SER A 157 24.53 -0.55 -12.12
C SER A 157 23.98 0.49 -11.15
N LYS A 158 23.03 0.12 -10.28
CA LYS A 158 22.33 1.00 -9.34
C LYS A 158 22.77 0.74 -7.90
N SER A 159 22.63 1.77 -7.07
CA SER A 159 22.76 1.63 -5.61
C SER A 159 21.62 0.80 -5.02
N HIS A 160 21.83 0.26 -3.81
CA HIS A 160 20.80 -0.50 -3.09
C HIS A 160 19.48 0.27 -2.95
N LYS A 161 19.58 1.57 -2.62
CA LYS A 161 18.43 2.47 -2.47
C LYS A 161 17.65 2.65 -3.77
N GLU A 162 18.34 2.82 -4.90
CA GLU A 162 17.71 2.94 -6.22
C GLU A 162 17.04 1.63 -6.65
N ASN A 163 17.69 0.50 -6.40
CA ASN A 163 17.14 -0.83 -6.64
C ASN A 163 15.91 -1.11 -5.78
N ALA A 164 15.95 -0.74 -4.50
CA ALA A 164 14.81 -0.86 -3.60
C ALA A 164 13.63 -0.01 -4.07
N ASN A 165 13.90 1.21 -4.52
CA ASN A 165 12.86 2.06 -5.10
C ASN A 165 12.21 1.41 -6.33
N VAL A 166 13.00 0.82 -7.24
CA VAL A 166 12.45 0.10 -8.40
C VAL A 166 11.62 -1.11 -7.95
N ALA A 167 12.14 -1.91 -7.01
CA ALA A 167 11.48 -3.14 -6.56
C ALA A 167 10.18 -2.86 -5.77
N LEU A 168 10.14 -1.83 -4.95
CA LEU A 168 8.94 -1.44 -4.18
C LEU A 168 7.85 -0.80 -5.05
N ASN A 169 8.22 -0.25 -6.22
CA ASN A 169 7.26 0.24 -7.22
C ASN A 169 6.82 -0.83 -8.24
N ASP A 170 7.43 -2.01 -8.21
CA ASP A 170 7.01 -3.16 -9.01
C ASP A 170 5.90 -3.94 -8.30
N SER A 171 4.83 -4.30 -9.02
CA SER A 171 3.64 -4.90 -8.41
C SER A 171 3.87 -6.30 -7.82
N GLU A 172 4.78 -7.09 -8.39
CA GLU A 172 5.02 -8.45 -7.93
C GLU A 172 6.10 -8.45 -6.84
N LYS A 173 7.22 -7.75 -7.07
CA LYS A 173 8.29 -7.63 -6.10
C LYS A 173 7.84 -6.94 -4.82
N SER A 174 7.05 -5.86 -4.91
CA SER A 174 6.53 -5.18 -3.71
C SER A 174 5.66 -6.10 -2.85
N ALA A 175 4.85 -6.99 -3.45
CA ALA A 175 4.07 -7.97 -2.68
C ALA A 175 4.98 -8.88 -1.84
N VAL A 176 6.08 -9.34 -2.43
CA VAL A 176 7.07 -10.18 -1.74
C VAL A 176 7.78 -9.40 -0.64
N LEU A 177 8.31 -8.21 -0.95
CA LEU A 177 9.07 -7.40 0.00
C LEU A 177 8.23 -6.99 1.22
N ILE A 178 7.03 -6.47 0.98
CA ILE A 178 6.09 -6.08 2.05
C ILE A 178 5.61 -7.31 2.81
N GLY A 179 5.34 -8.44 2.12
CA GLY A 179 4.97 -9.69 2.76
C GLY A 179 6.02 -10.17 3.76
N ASN A 180 7.30 -10.14 3.38
CA ASN A 180 8.41 -10.51 4.25
C ASN A 180 8.56 -9.54 5.43
N LEU A 181 8.37 -8.23 5.22
CA LEU A 181 8.38 -7.27 6.33
C LEU A 181 7.26 -7.58 7.33
N LEU A 182 6.05 -7.87 6.87
CA LEU A 182 4.93 -8.22 7.74
C LEU A 182 5.14 -9.56 8.46
N ASP A 183 5.83 -10.51 7.84
CA ASP A 183 6.16 -11.82 8.45
C ASP A 183 7.14 -11.74 9.62
N THR A 184 7.83 -10.60 9.80
CA THR A 184 8.66 -10.37 11.01
C THR A 184 7.85 -10.10 12.27
N GLY A 185 6.54 -9.88 12.15
CA GLY A 185 5.71 -9.37 13.25
C GLY A 185 5.85 -7.87 13.46
N CYS A 186 6.32 -7.13 12.44
CA CYS A 186 6.38 -5.67 12.47
C CYS A 186 5.00 -5.07 12.78
N ARG A 187 4.89 -4.37 13.92
CA ARG A 187 3.63 -3.77 14.36
C ARG A 187 3.34 -2.53 13.53
N MET A 188 2.09 -2.42 13.09
CA MET A 188 1.64 -1.34 12.23
C MET A 188 0.29 -0.80 12.67
N LEU A 189 -0.04 0.40 12.21
CA LEU A 189 -1.34 1.01 12.42
C LEU A 189 -1.84 1.59 11.09
N ALA A 190 -3.10 1.30 10.75
CA ALA A 190 -3.81 2.00 9.69
C ALA A 190 -4.83 2.96 10.30
N LYS A 191 -4.73 4.24 9.95
CA LYS A 191 -5.72 5.29 10.26
C LYS A 191 -6.55 5.53 9.00
N ILE A 192 -7.85 5.25 9.08
CA ILE A 192 -8.82 5.47 8.01
C ILE A 192 -9.75 6.61 8.42
N THR A 193 -9.76 7.69 7.65
CA THR A 193 -10.60 8.86 7.91
C THR A 193 -11.56 9.10 6.74
N PRO A 194 -12.87 8.86 6.87
CA PRO A 194 -13.84 9.09 5.80
C PRO A 194 -13.91 10.57 5.43
N VAL A 195 -13.87 10.86 4.12
CA VAL A 195 -14.06 12.23 3.60
C VAL A 195 -15.54 12.56 3.35
N ARG A 196 -16.44 11.62 3.65
CA ARG A 196 -17.89 11.74 3.56
C ARG A 196 -18.53 10.94 4.70
N ASN A 197 -19.78 11.27 5.04
CA ASN A 197 -20.55 10.48 5.99
C ASN A 197 -20.73 9.05 5.46
N THR A 198 -20.42 8.07 6.30
CA THR A 198 -20.55 6.64 5.99
C THR A 198 -21.11 5.90 7.20
N ASP A 199 -20.98 4.57 7.24
CA ASP A 199 -21.30 3.74 8.39
C ASP A 199 -20.30 2.60 8.56
N PHE A 200 -20.40 1.94 9.72
CA PHE A 200 -19.55 0.81 10.06
C PHE A 200 -19.70 -0.36 9.08
N ASN A 201 -20.88 -0.56 8.48
CA ASN A 201 -21.06 -1.63 7.50
C ASN A 201 -20.28 -1.36 6.22
N HIS A 202 -20.38 -0.15 5.67
CA HIS A 202 -19.59 0.23 4.49
C HIS A 202 -18.08 0.14 4.72
N LEU A 203 -17.59 0.58 5.88
CA LEU A 203 -16.17 0.47 6.22
C LEU A 203 -15.74 -0.99 6.31
N LYS A 204 -16.45 -1.80 7.09
CA LYS A 204 -16.22 -3.24 7.25
C LYS A 204 -16.20 -3.97 5.90
N ASP A 205 -17.20 -3.75 5.05
CA ASP A 205 -17.26 -4.39 3.74
C ASP A 205 -16.11 -3.93 2.83
N GLY A 206 -15.69 -2.67 2.95
CA GLY A 206 -14.49 -2.14 2.31
C GLY A 206 -13.20 -2.84 2.74
N LEU A 207 -13.06 -3.17 4.03
CA LEU A 207 -11.94 -3.96 4.56
C LEU A 207 -11.98 -5.39 4.02
N VAL A 208 -13.13 -6.07 4.10
CA VAL A 208 -13.33 -7.42 3.56
C VAL A 208 -12.93 -7.49 2.09
N LYS A 209 -13.36 -6.51 1.29
CA LYS A 209 -13.00 -6.41 -0.14
C LYS A 209 -11.49 -6.21 -0.35
N THR A 210 -10.83 -5.49 0.55
CA THR A 210 -9.37 -5.26 0.49
C THR A 210 -8.63 -6.56 0.75
N ILE A 211 -9.00 -7.29 1.81
CA ILE A 211 -8.40 -8.58 2.17
C ILE A 211 -8.59 -9.61 1.05
N LEU A 212 -9.80 -9.72 0.50
CA LEU A 212 -10.12 -10.65 -0.59
C LEU A 212 -9.46 -10.29 -1.92
N ALA A 213 -8.95 -9.07 -2.08
CA ALA A 213 -8.20 -8.66 -3.28
C ALA A 213 -6.76 -9.20 -3.26
N HIS A 214 -6.26 -9.67 -2.11
CA HIS A 214 -4.91 -10.23 -2.00
C HIS A 214 -4.74 -11.47 -2.91
N PRO A 215 -3.64 -11.60 -3.68
CA PRO A 215 -3.43 -12.74 -4.59
C PRO A 215 -3.57 -14.11 -3.93
N GLU A 216 -3.05 -14.25 -2.71
CA GLU A 216 -3.11 -15.49 -1.93
C GLU A 216 -4.46 -15.74 -1.24
N ALA A 217 -5.45 -14.86 -1.39
CA ALA A 217 -6.75 -15.04 -0.73
C ALA A 217 -7.48 -16.29 -1.22
N LYS A 218 -7.33 -16.64 -2.50
CA LYS A 218 -7.94 -17.86 -3.07
C LYS A 218 -7.30 -19.14 -2.52
N ASN A 219 -5.99 -19.12 -2.29
CA ASN A 219 -5.23 -20.25 -1.78
C ASN A 219 -5.50 -20.50 -0.28
N ASN A 220 -6.01 -19.50 0.44
CA ASN A 220 -6.24 -19.52 1.89
C ASN A 220 -7.73 -19.34 2.26
N GLN A 221 -8.64 -19.74 1.36
CA GLN A 221 -10.07 -19.37 1.47
C GLN A 221 -10.73 -19.87 2.77
N GLU A 222 -10.42 -21.09 3.22
CA GLU A 222 -11.02 -21.66 4.44
C GLU A 222 -10.63 -20.88 5.69
N ILE A 223 -9.32 -20.68 5.90
CA ILE A 223 -8.78 -19.91 7.02
C ILE A 223 -9.30 -18.46 6.97
N LEU A 224 -9.26 -17.84 5.79
CA LEU A 224 -9.77 -16.49 5.61
C LEU A 224 -11.27 -16.37 5.88
N ASN A 225 -12.09 -17.36 5.54
CA ASN A 225 -13.52 -17.29 5.81
C ASN A 225 -13.78 -17.20 7.33
N SER A 226 -13.00 -17.92 8.14
CA SER A 226 -13.05 -17.81 9.61
C SER A 226 -12.59 -16.43 10.07
N GLY A 227 -11.42 -15.97 9.63
CA GLY A 227 -10.90 -14.64 10.00
C GLY A 227 -11.80 -13.48 9.55
N LEU A 228 -12.45 -13.59 8.38
CA LEU A 228 -13.40 -12.59 7.90
C LEU A 228 -14.71 -12.59 8.69
N LYS A 229 -15.07 -13.72 9.31
CA LYS A 229 -16.18 -13.77 10.27
C LYS A 229 -15.79 -13.02 11.55
N GLU A 230 -14.60 -13.27 12.10
CA GLU A 230 -14.06 -12.53 13.24
C GLU A 230 -14.00 -11.02 12.97
N LEU A 231 -13.52 -10.62 11.78
CA LEU A 231 -13.52 -9.22 11.37
C LEU A 231 -14.92 -8.61 11.37
N LYS A 232 -15.93 -9.35 10.91
CA LYS A 232 -17.31 -8.84 10.91
C LYS A 232 -17.86 -8.69 12.33
N GLU A 233 -17.53 -9.62 13.21
CA GLU A 233 -17.92 -9.62 14.62
C GLU A 233 -17.18 -8.55 15.43
N ALA A 234 -15.94 -8.21 15.05
CA ALA A 234 -15.15 -7.17 15.68
C ALA A 234 -15.79 -5.78 15.58
N PHE A 235 -16.64 -5.53 14.59
CA PHE A 235 -17.44 -4.30 14.49
C PHE A 235 -18.66 -4.37 15.42
N THR A 236 -18.39 -4.32 16.74
CA THR A 236 -19.40 -4.36 17.80
C THR A 236 -20.33 -3.14 17.81
N LYS A 237 -19.86 -2.01 17.29
CA LYS A 237 -20.63 -0.78 17.13
C LYS A 237 -21.36 -0.75 15.80
N LYS A 238 -22.63 -0.35 15.85
CA LYS A 238 -23.49 -0.12 14.68
C LYS A 238 -23.72 1.38 14.47
N GLY A 239 -24.22 1.73 13.29
CA GLY A 239 -24.63 3.09 12.96
C GLY A 239 -23.61 3.86 12.11
N LYS A 240 -23.75 5.19 12.11
CA LYS A 240 -23.00 6.09 11.23
C LYS A 240 -21.58 6.34 11.73
N VAL A 241 -20.68 6.52 10.76
CA VAL A 241 -19.34 7.06 10.94
C VAL A 241 -19.31 8.38 10.16
N PRO A 242 -19.44 9.52 10.85
CA PRO A 242 -19.43 10.82 10.19
C PRO A 242 -18.10 11.10 9.49
N LYS A 243 -18.11 12.05 8.54
CA LYS A 243 -16.90 12.61 7.96
C LYS A 243 -15.92 13.02 9.06
N ASP A 244 -14.63 12.81 8.83
CA ASP A 244 -13.53 13.23 9.71
C ASP A 244 -13.43 12.49 11.06
N HIS A 245 -14.18 11.41 11.24
CA HIS A 245 -13.95 10.47 12.33
C HIS A 245 -12.94 9.40 11.91
N ASP A 246 -12.29 8.72 12.85
CA ASP A 246 -11.24 7.75 12.50
C ASP A 246 -11.65 6.31 12.81
N LEU A 247 -11.33 5.41 11.91
CA LEU A 247 -11.23 3.98 12.17
C LEU A 247 -9.75 3.62 12.25
N PHE A 248 -9.35 3.01 13.36
CA PHE A 248 -8.00 2.54 13.61
C PHE A 248 -7.95 1.02 13.50
N LEU A 249 -6.93 0.52 12.81
CA LEU A 249 -6.64 -0.89 12.64
C LEU A 249 -5.19 -1.12 13.07
N GLU A 250 -4.99 -1.63 14.27
CA GLU A 250 -3.68 -1.84 14.86
C GLU A 250 -3.27 -3.31 14.65
N LEU A 251 -2.25 -3.54 13.84
CA LEU A 251 -1.62 -4.83 13.61
C LEU A 251 -0.60 -5.11 14.71
N GLN A 252 -0.86 -6.14 15.50
CA GLN A 252 -0.02 -6.55 16.61
C GLN A 252 1.08 -7.52 16.16
N ALA A 253 2.09 -7.71 16.99
CA ALA A 253 3.27 -8.52 16.64
C ALA A 253 2.95 -10.00 16.38
N ASN A 254 1.87 -10.51 16.97
CA ASN A 254 1.35 -11.86 16.72
C ASN A 254 0.45 -11.94 15.47
N GLY A 255 0.31 -10.85 14.71
CA GLY A 255 -0.55 -10.75 13.53
C GLY A 255 -2.02 -10.45 13.82
N ALA A 256 -2.43 -10.38 15.09
CA ALA A 256 -3.81 -10.02 15.44
C ALA A 256 -4.11 -8.55 15.07
N LEU A 257 -5.36 -8.29 14.69
CA LEU A 257 -5.81 -6.97 14.24
C LEU A 257 -6.83 -6.39 15.22
N GLN A 258 -6.42 -5.36 15.97
CA GLN A 258 -7.28 -4.63 16.88
C GLN A 258 -8.01 -3.51 16.13
N VAL A 259 -9.34 -3.51 16.17
CA VAL A 259 -10.19 -2.48 15.56
C VAL A 259 -10.62 -1.48 16.64
N ALA A 260 -10.46 -0.19 16.38
CA ALA A 260 -10.96 0.87 17.23
C ALA A 260 -11.57 2.00 16.40
N TYR A 261 -12.45 2.79 17.03
CA TYR A 261 -13.12 3.92 16.41
C TYR A 261 -12.93 5.16 17.28
N TYR A 262 -12.51 6.26 16.68
CA TYR A 262 -12.36 7.55 17.35
C TYR A 262 -13.45 8.52 16.90
N ASP A 263 -14.25 8.92 17.88
CA ASP A 263 -15.28 9.94 17.74
C ASP A 263 -14.65 11.30 18.00
N ARG A 264 -14.23 11.98 16.92
CA ARG A 264 -13.55 13.28 17.00
C ARG A 264 -14.39 14.33 17.73
N LYS A 265 -15.70 14.31 17.56
CA LYS A 265 -16.60 15.27 18.23
C LYS A 265 -16.64 15.12 19.74
N LYS A 266 -16.45 13.89 20.23
CA LYS A 266 -16.45 13.58 21.67
C LYS A 266 -15.04 13.42 22.23
N ASP A 267 -14.02 13.58 21.39
CA ASP A 267 -12.63 13.27 21.67
C ASP A 267 -12.46 11.93 22.40
N LYS A 268 -13.13 10.88 21.88
CA LYS A 268 -13.20 9.59 22.56
C LYS A 268 -12.93 8.42 21.62
N THR A 269 -12.00 7.57 22.03
CA THR A 269 -11.71 6.30 21.37
C THR A 269 -12.55 5.17 21.98
N PHE A 270 -13.15 4.36 21.11
CA PHE A 270 -13.92 3.17 21.45
C PHE A 270 -13.22 1.97 20.84
N ARG A 271 -12.69 1.08 21.69
CA ARG A 271 -12.22 -0.23 21.26
C ARG A 271 -13.43 -1.02 20.74
N LEU A 272 -13.33 -1.56 19.52
CA LEU A 272 -14.41 -2.34 18.92
C LEU A 272 -14.18 -3.82 19.22
N GLY A 273 -13.36 -4.51 18.44
CA GLY A 273 -13.07 -5.92 18.62
C GLY A 273 -11.70 -6.30 18.08
N LEU A 274 -11.31 -7.54 18.34
CA LEU A 274 -10.01 -8.11 17.98
C LEU A 274 -10.24 -9.24 16.97
N VAL A 275 -9.45 -9.26 15.91
CA VAL A 275 -9.37 -10.39 14.97
C VAL A 275 -8.08 -11.14 15.28
N ASN A 276 -8.17 -12.41 15.60
CA ASN A 276 -7.01 -13.21 16.00
C ASN A 276 -6.32 -13.84 14.78
N GLU A 277 -7.06 -14.11 13.72
CA GLU A 277 -6.54 -14.74 12.50
C GLU A 277 -5.47 -13.84 11.80
N PRO A 278 -4.17 -14.22 11.83
CA PRO A 278 -3.08 -13.37 11.35
C PRO A 278 -3.16 -13.03 9.85
N LEU A 279 -3.71 -13.92 9.03
CA LEU A 279 -3.82 -13.67 7.59
C LEU A 279 -4.72 -12.47 7.27
N VAL A 280 -5.70 -12.16 8.12
CA VAL A 280 -6.57 -10.99 7.95
C VAL A 280 -5.76 -9.70 8.03
N GLY A 281 -4.95 -9.55 9.08
CA GLY A 281 -4.08 -8.40 9.27
C GLY A 281 -3.01 -8.31 8.17
N LYS A 282 -2.32 -9.42 7.90
CA LYS A 282 -1.27 -9.49 6.88
C LYS A 282 -1.78 -9.10 5.49
N PHE A 283 -2.88 -9.69 5.04
CA PHE A 283 -3.40 -9.42 3.69
C PHE A 283 -3.95 -8.00 3.56
N LEU A 284 -4.56 -7.47 4.63
CA LEU A 284 -5.03 -6.09 4.66
C LEU A 284 -3.88 -5.09 4.50
N PHE A 285 -2.84 -5.19 5.33
CA PHE A 285 -1.70 -4.27 5.28
C PHE A 285 -0.87 -4.45 4.01
N SER A 286 -0.67 -5.69 3.56
CA SER A 286 -0.02 -5.99 2.28
C SER A 286 -0.70 -5.25 1.13
N GLN A 287 -2.03 -5.30 1.04
CA GLN A 287 -2.80 -4.61 -0.01
C GLN A 287 -2.81 -3.07 0.09
N TYR A 288 -2.50 -2.51 1.26
CA TYR A 288 -2.34 -1.06 1.42
C TYR A 288 -0.95 -0.57 1.04
N MET A 289 0.06 -1.41 1.23
CA MET A 289 1.48 -1.04 1.14
C MET A 289 2.15 -1.54 -0.14
N GLY A 290 1.58 -2.54 -0.82
CA GLY A 290 2.23 -3.23 -1.93
C GLY A 290 1.27 -4.06 -2.78
N GLY A 291 1.84 -4.73 -3.77
CA GLY A 291 1.13 -5.72 -4.57
C GLY A 291 0.39 -5.18 -5.79
N PRO A 292 -0.23 -6.08 -6.57
CA PRO A 292 -0.96 -5.73 -7.79
C PRO A 292 -2.33 -5.14 -7.48
N LYS A 293 -2.81 -4.25 -8.37
CA LYS A 293 -4.16 -3.64 -8.34
C LYS A 293 -4.48 -2.95 -6.99
N PRO A 294 -3.62 -2.02 -6.53
CA PRO A 294 -3.81 -1.35 -5.26
C PRO A 294 -5.12 -0.56 -5.21
N LEU A 295 -5.80 -0.63 -4.06
CA LEU A 295 -7.00 0.15 -3.79
C LEU A 295 -6.67 1.60 -3.40
N SER A 296 -5.45 1.84 -2.95
CA SER A 296 -4.91 3.16 -2.62
C SER A 296 -3.52 3.35 -3.24
N PRO A 297 -3.40 3.56 -4.58
CA PRO A 297 -2.10 3.65 -5.25
C PRO A 297 -1.20 4.76 -4.68
N THR A 298 -1.80 5.87 -4.23
CA THR A 298 -1.08 6.98 -3.60
C THR A 298 -0.46 6.59 -2.26
N THR A 299 -1.19 5.79 -1.46
CA THR A 299 -0.65 5.24 -0.20
C THR A 299 0.50 4.28 -0.47
N GLN A 300 0.37 3.36 -1.44
CA GLN A 300 1.45 2.43 -1.79
C GLN A 300 2.72 3.18 -2.20
N LYS A 301 2.59 4.19 -3.07
CA LYS A 301 3.72 5.02 -3.50
C LYS A 301 4.37 5.76 -2.32
N SER A 302 3.56 6.40 -1.49
CA SER A 302 4.04 7.11 -0.30
C SER A 302 4.80 6.18 0.65
N VAL A 303 4.25 4.98 0.91
CA VAL A 303 4.92 3.96 1.73
C VAL A 303 6.26 3.54 1.11
N ALA A 304 6.30 3.27 -0.19
CA ALA A 304 7.52 2.89 -0.88
C ALA A 304 8.61 3.97 -0.75
N GLU A 305 8.26 5.24 -0.95
CA GLU A 305 9.19 6.38 -0.83
C GLU A 305 9.80 6.48 0.59
N HIS A 306 8.99 6.29 1.63
CA HIS A 306 9.47 6.36 3.02
C HIS A 306 10.28 5.12 3.42
N ILE A 307 9.90 3.93 2.95
CA ILE A 307 10.71 2.72 3.13
C ILE A 307 12.09 2.93 2.51
N VAL A 308 12.15 3.42 1.27
CA VAL A 308 13.42 3.74 0.57
C VAL A 308 14.23 4.78 1.33
N ALA A 309 13.59 5.76 1.98
CA ALA A 309 14.28 6.74 2.80
C ALA A 309 14.97 6.13 4.03
N MET A 310 14.45 5.01 4.56
CA MET A 310 15.00 4.27 5.71
C MET A 310 16.15 3.31 5.34
N LEU A 311 16.37 3.06 4.05
CA LEU A 311 17.50 2.26 3.50
C LEU A 311 18.69 3.16 3.15
#